data_AF-A0A6V7LH66-F1
#
_entry.id   AF-A0A6V7LH66-F1
#
_cell.length_a   1.000
_cell.length_b   1.000
_cell.length_c   1.000
_cell.angle_alpha   90.00
_cell.angle_beta   90.00
_cell.angle_gamma   90.00
#
_symmetry.space_group_name_H-M   'P 1'
#
loop_
_entity.id
_entity.type
_entity.pdbx_description
1 polymer ?
#
loop_
_entity_poly.entity_id
_entity_poly.type
_entity_poly.pdbx_seq_one_letter_code
_entity_poly.pdbx_strand_id
1 'polypeptide(L)'
;LEPGQELPPPSLLKRKIIIKNKKKHRNHKKDHKKQHQMQQLQQTAQIEDETPQDGDENPTNDGENGPPPDIIPQNEVDIAPVAEQSQQAVGNGDVSHPPTMNLQQRQSSKDSTQEDDEDDDESSTEEDESNVEDIKLRMGDKVSASDKVASTAKETEAGEEISALVNYVQPVHFNSFESAEKKNRMYEMSSFDEKQATTLLKERPLEFVNYNKHQLSRVYPAGTRFDSSNFMPQVFWNAGCQLVALNYQTLDLAMQLNIGIFEYNQRSGYLLKPEFMRRKDRRLDPFAESTVDGIIAGTVVIHVLSGQFLTDKRVGTYVEVDMFGLPADTVRKKFKTKIVPNNGINPVYDEEPFVFKKVVLPELASIRISAYEESGKFIGHRVLPVVGLCPGYRHVTLRNEVGQPRPLASLFLHVVVKDYVPDGFSDFAEALANPIKYQSELEKREKQLERLTEGDECPEGEEE
;
A
#
# COMPACT_ATOMS: atom_id res chain seq x y z
N LEU A 1 -4.01 -18.77 -18.79
CA LEU A 1 -5.02 -17.74 -18.51
C LEU A 1 -5.82 -17.57 -19.78
N GLU A 2 -7.08 -17.95 -19.74
CA GLU A 2 -7.97 -17.73 -20.87
C GLU A 2 -8.39 -16.25 -20.90
N PRO A 3 -8.30 -15.57 -22.05
CA PRO A 3 -8.80 -14.20 -22.17
C PRO A 3 -10.28 -14.11 -21.77
N GLY A 4 -10.63 -13.14 -20.93
CA GLY A 4 -12.03 -12.89 -20.52
C GLY A 4 -12.48 -13.62 -19.25
N GLN A 5 -11.66 -14.49 -18.66
CA GLN A 5 -11.95 -15.05 -17.33
C GLN A 5 -11.54 -14.08 -16.21
N GLU A 6 -12.40 -13.94 -15.20
CA GLU A 6 -12.07 -13.18 -13.99
C GLU A 6 -10.91 -13.82 -13.22
N LEU A 7 -10.08 -12.97 -12.63
CA LEU A 7 -8.98 -13.41 -11.77
C LEU A 7 -9.55 -14.08 -10.50
N PRO A 8 -8.88 -15.11 -9.95
CA PRO A 8 -9.31 -15.74 -8.72
C PRO A 8 -9.36 -14.69 -7.59
N PRO A 9 -10.39 -14.70 -6.73
CA PRO A 9 -10.51 -13.74 -5.64
C PRO A 9 -9.31 -13.87 -4.67
N PRO A 10 -8.91 -12.77 -4.00
CA PRO A 10 -7.75 -12.77 -3.10
C PRO A 10 -7.79 -13.83 -1.99
N SER A 11 -8.99 -14.28 -1.58
CA SER A 11 -9.17 -15.38 -0.64
C SER A 11 -8.55 -16.69 -1.13
N LEU A 12 -8.61 -16.99 -2.42
CA LEU A 12 -8.01 -18.17 -3.05
C LEU A 12 -6.48 -18.04 -3.25
N LEU A 13 -5.92 -16.85 -3.01
CA LEU A 13 -4.49 -16.59 -3.09
C LEU A 13 -3.82 -16.64 -1.70
N LYS A 14 -4.58 -16.77 -0.61
CA LYS A 14 -4.03 -16.93 0.74
C LYS A 14 -3.10 -18.15 0.80
N ARG A 15 -1.93 -17.97 1.43
CA ARG A 15 -0.88 -18.99 1.64
C ARG A 15 -0.24 -19.54 0.35
N LYS A 16 -0.48 -18.92 -0.81
CA LYS A 16 0.22 -19.26 -2.06
C LYS A 16 1.47 -18.39 -2.23
N ILE A 17 2.51 -18.96 -2.83
CA ILE A 17 3.77 -18.26 -3.12
C ILE A 17 3.60 -17.52 -4.45
N ILE A 18 3.96 -16.24 -4.47
CA ILE A 18 4.02 -15.45 -5.71
C ILE A 18 5.38 -15.68 -6.36
N ILE A 19 5.39 -16.32 -7.52
CA ILE A 19 6.61 -16.51 -8.31
C ILE A 19 6.70 -15.39 -9.34
N LYS A 20 7.72 -14.54 -9.18
CA LYS A 20 8.06 -13.47 -10.12
C LYS A 20 9.23 -13.93 -10.98
N ASN A 21 9.01 -14.14 -12.28
CA ASN A 21 10.09 -14.36 -13.26
C ASN A 21 9.68 -13.89 -14.66
N LYS A 22 10.64 -13.62 -15.56
CA LYS A 22 10.35 -13.30 -16.96
C LYS A 22 9.61 -14.48 -17.62
N LYS A 23 8.59 -14.16 -18.41
CA LYS A 23 7.88 -15.17 -19.20
C LYS A 23 8.50 -15.24 -20.60
N LYS A 24 8.95 -16.41 -21.02
CA LYS A 24 9.30 -16.67 -22.42
C LYS A 24 8.02 -16.62 -23.26
N HIS A 25 7.94 -15.66 -24.17
CA HIS A 25 6.90 -15.65 -25.18
C HIS A 25 7.19 -16.75 -26.21
N ARG A 26 6.35 -17.79 -26.27
CA ARG A 26 6.32 -18.69 -27.42
C ARG A 26 5.83 -17.89 -28.62
N ASN A 27 6.74 -17.55 -29.52
CA ASN A 27 6.40 -17.04 -30.84
C ASN A 27 5.75 -18.19 -31.63
N HIS A 28 4.41 -18.25 -31.67
CA HIS A 28 3.67 -19.18 -32.54
C HIS A 28 3.86 -18.94 -34.05
N LYS A 29 4.71 -17.99 -34.45
CA LYS A 29 5.09 -17.74 -35.84
C LYS A 29 6.51 -18.25 -36.10
N LYS A 30 6.71 -19.56 -36.23
CA LYS A 30 7.86 -20.14 -36.96
C LYS A 30 7.77 -21.64 -37.25
N ASP A 31 6.87 -22.39 -36.61
CA ASP A 31 6.82 -23.86 -36.82
C ASP A 31 6.07 -24.29 -38.08
N HIS A 32 5.13 -23.48 -38.60
CA HIS A 32 4.47 -23.80 -39.88
C HIS A 32 5.41 -23.73 -41.10
N LYS A 33 6.53 -22.98 -41.03
CA LYS A 33 7.49 -22.94 -42.15
C LYS A 33 8.44 -24.14 -42.16
N LYS A 34 8.73 -24.75 -41.00
CA LYS A 34 9.59 -25.94 -40.95
C LYS A 34 8.85 -27.22 -41.34
N GLN A 35 7.58 -27.37 -40.98
CA GLN A 35 6.79 -28.51 -41.43
C GLN A 35 6.56 -28.51 -42.95
N HIS A 36 6.32 -27.34 -43.56
CA HIS A 36 6.09 -27.26 -45.00
C HIS A 36 7.37 -27.54 -45.83
N GLN A 37 8.54 -27.20 -45.29
CA GLN A 37 9.82 -27.45 -45.94
C GLN A 37 10.24 -28.92 -45.84
N MET A 38 9.85 -29.63 -44.76
CA MET A 38 10.12 -31.07 -44.60
C MET A 38 9.19 -31.95 -45.45
N GLN A 39 7.93 -31.53 -45.68
CA GLN A 39 7.02 -32.23 -46.60
C GLN A 39 7.40 -32.06 -48.08
N GLN A 40 7.98 -30.91 -48.47
CA GLN A 40 8.46 -30.71 -49.84
C GLN A 40 9.77 -31.45 -50.16
N LEU A 41 10.58 -31.82 -49.16
CA LEU A 41 11.81 -32.59 -49.35
C LEU A 41 11.60 -34.11 -49.39
N GLN A 42 10.43 -34.61 -48.98
CA GLN A 42 10.07 -36.03 -49.10
C GLN A 42 9.31 -36.37 -50.39
N GLN A 43 8.75 -35.38 -51.10
CA GLN A 43 8.07 -35.59 -52.38
C GLN A 43 9.00 -35.59 -53.61
N THR A 44 10.28 -35.25 -53.46
CA THR A 44 11.24 -35.19 -54.58
C THR A 44 12.20 -36.38 -54.66
N ALA A 45 12.00 -37.41 -53.83
CA ALA A 45 12.90 -38.57 -53.76
C ALA A 45 12.24 -39.93 -54.11
N GLN A 46 11.06 -39.93 -54.74
CA GLN A 46 10.39 -41.16 -55.17
C GLN A 46 9.75 -40.99 -56.56
N ILE A 47 10.58 -40.86 -57.60
CA ILE A 47 10.20 -41.17 -58.98
C ILE A 47 11.45 -41.79 -59.63
N GLU A 48 11.54 -43.12 -59.61
CA GLU A 48 12.28 -43.99 -60.53
C GLU A 48 12.09 -45.44 -60.05
N ASP A 49 11.02 -46.09 -60.50
CA ASP A 49 11.09 -47.32 -61.32
C ASP A 49 9.70 -47.98 -61.44
N GLU A 50 9.32 -48.29 -62.67
CA GLU A 50 8.04 -48.86 -63.07
C GLU A 50 8.21 -50.34 -63.52
N THR A 51 7.26 -51.19 -63.08
CA THR A 51 6.61 -52.35 -63.79
C THR A 51 7.12 -53.82 -63.63
N PRO A 52 6.29 -54.86 -63.91
CA PRO A 52 4.92 -55.16 -63.39
C PRO A 52 4.62 -56.70 -63.16
N GLN A 53 3.33 -57.04 -62.91
CA GLN A 53 2.61 -58.36 -62.90
C GLN A 53 2.46 -59.10 -61.55
N ASP A 54 1.39 -59.81 -61.19
CA ASP A 54 -0.01 -60.02 -61.67
C ASP A 54 -0.78 -60.81 -60.57
N GLY A 55 -2.13 -60.66 -60.52
CA GLY A 55 -3.13 -61.60 -59.96
C GLY A 55 -3.34 -61.64 -58.43
N ASP A 56 -4.52 -61.88 -57.85
CA ASP A 56 -5.89 -62.10 -58.36
C ASP A 56 -6.87 -62.12 -57.14
N GLU A 57 -8.17 -61.96 -57.43
CA GLU A 57 -9.37 -62.36 -56.65
C GLU A 57 -9.89 -61.59 -55.40
N ASN A 58 -11.23 -61.66 -55.28
CA ASN A 58 -12.18 -60.77 -54.60
C ASN A 58 -13.11 -61.62 -53.65
N PRO A 59 -14.24 -61.14 -53.10
CA PRO A 59 -14.52 -60.98 -51.66
C PRO A 59 -15.62 -61.91 -51.07
N THR A 60 -15.92 -61.85 -49.75
CA THR A 60 -17.30 -62.00 -49.16
C THR A 60 -17.38 -61.94 -47.61
N ASN A 61 -18.30 -61.09 -47.12
CA ASN A 61 -19.42 -61.27 -46.16
C ASN A 61 -19.32 -61.67 -44.66
N ASP A 62 -20.27 -61.05 -43.92
CA ASP A 62 -20.96 -61.40 -42.64
C ASP A 62 -20.14 -61.31 -41.33
N GLY A 63 -20.54 -60.65 -40.23
CA GLY A 63 -21.83 -60.17 -39.71
C GLY A 63 -22.14 -60.89 -38.38
N GLU A 64 -22.14 -60.21 -37.21
CA GLU A 64 -22.93 -60.59 -36.01
C GLU A 64 -22.74 -59.67 -34.77
N ASN A 65 -23.88 -59.18 -34.24
CA ASN A 65 -24.33 -59.01 -32.83
C ASN A 65 -23.28 -59.06 -31.69
N GLY A 66 -23.22 -58.18 -30.68
CA GLY A 66 -24.24 -57.57 -29.81
C GLY A 66 -23.76 -57.68 -28.33
N PRO A 67 -24.08 -56.73 -27.40
CA PRO A 67 -23.44 -56.53 -26.08
C PRO A 67 -24.17 -57.27 -24.93
N PRO A 68 -23.66 -57.33 -23.67
CA PRO A 68 -24.26 -56.58 -22.51
C PRO A 68 -23.31 -56.42 -21.26
N PRO A 69 -23.72 -56.20 -19.97
CA PRO A 69 -24.66 -55.24 -19.31
C PRO A 69 -24.15 -54.57 -17.97
N ASP A 70 -24.64 -53.35 -17.67
CA ASP A 70 -25.47 -52.84 -16.52
C ASP A 70 -25.28 -53.14 -14.97
N ILE A 71 -25.53 -52.06 -14.17
CA ILE A 71 -26.20 -51.89 -12.82
C ILE A 71 -25.40 -51.72 -11.46
N ILE A 72 -25.24 -50.46 -10.99
CA ILE A 72 -25.86 -49.68 -9.84
C ILE A 72 -26.21 -50.45 -8.51
N PRO A 73 -26.03 -49.95 -7.24
CA PRO A 73 -26.64 -48.70 -6.71
C PRO A 73 -25.95 -47.84 -5.61
N GLN A 74 -26.53 -46.63 -5.48
CA GLN A 74 -26.36 -45.55 -4.49
C GLN A 74 -26.97 -45.87 -3.11
N ASN A 75 -26.58 -45.09 -2.09
CA ASN A 75 -27.46 -44.70 -0.97
C ASN A 75 -27.08 -43.28 -0.45
N GLU A 76 -28.09 -42.43 -0.32
CA GLU A 76 -28.12 -41.13 0.39
C GLU A 76 -28.56 -41.32 1.85
N VAL A 77 -28.19 -40.41 2.77
CA VAL A 77 -29.06 -39.97 3.90
C VAL A 77 -28.69 -38.54 4.39
N ASP A 78 -29.63 -37.61 4.16
CA ASP A 78 -30.19 -36.46 4.92
C ASP A 78 -29.44 -35.45 5.83
N ILE A 79 -30.12 -34.29 5.88
CA ILE A 79 -29.85 -32.92 6.36
C ILE A 79 -30.36 -32.67 7.79
N ALA A 80 -29.74 -31.75 8.56
CA ALA A 80 -30.45 -30.81 9.45
C ALA A 80 -29.62 -29.53 9.76
N PRO A 81 -30.24 -28.35 9.96
CA PRO A 81 -29.57 -27.05 10.04
C PRO A 81 -29.37 -26.54 11.48
N VAL A 82 -28.33 -25.74 11.72
CA VAL A 82 -28.16 -24.96 12.96
C VAL A 82 -28.11 -23.47 12.59
N ALA A 83 -29.06 -22.73 13.15
CA ALA A 83 -29.10 -21.28 13.12
C ALA A 83 -28.24 -20.72 14.27
N GLU A 84 -27.33 -19.79 13.99
CA GLU A 84 -26.78 -18.90 15.01
C GLU A 84 -26.67 -17.46 14.50
N GLN A 85 -27.14 -16.57 15.36
CA GLN A 85 -27.22 -15.12 15.24
C GLN A 85 -25.83 -14.50 15.32
N SER A 86 -25.45 -13.66 14.37
CA SER A 86 -24.27 -12.80 14.51
C SER A 86 -24.65 -11.45 15.13
N GLN A 87 -24.52 -11.37 16.45
CA GLN A 87 -24.42 -10.10 17.17
C GLN A 87 -23.11 -9.40 16.78
N GLN A 88 -23.21 -8.15 16.33
CA GLN A 88 -22.05 -7.26 16.15
C GLN A 88 -21.48 -6.87 17.51
N ALA A 89 -20.37 -7.50 17.91
CA ALA A 89 -19.54 -7.02 19.01
C ALA A 89 -18.42 -6.13 18.45
N VAL A 90 -18.59 -4.82 18.58
CA VAL A 90 -17.53 -3.83 18.40
C VAL A 90 -16.73 -3.78 19.70
N GLY A 91 -15.59 -4.48 19.74
CA GLY A 91 -14.70 -4.51 20.89
C GLY A 91 -13.25 -4.69 20.46
N ASN A 92 -12.44 -3.64 20.62
CA ASN A 92 -10.98 -3.73 20.53
C ASN A 92 -10.47 -4.53 21.74
N GLY A 93 -10.12 -5.80 21.54
CA GLY A 93 -9.51 -6.64 22.58
C GLY A 93 -8.91 -7.94 22.02
N ASP A 94 -7.59 -8.05 22.21
CA ASP A 94 -6.70 -9.23 22.13
C ASP A 94 -7.03 -10.39 21.19
N VAL A 95 -6.24 -10.48 20.12
CA VAL A 95 -6.18 -11.66 19.24
C VAL A 95 -5.06 -12.59 19.73
N SER A 96 -5.44 -13.83 20.07
CA SER A 96 -4.53 -14.92 20.44
C SER A 96 -3.48 -15.22 19.38
N HIS A 97 -2.21 -15.32 19.79
CA HIS A 97 -1.05 -15.58 18.92
C HIS A 97 -0.82 -17.07 18.63
N PRO A 98 -0.52 -17.48 17.37
CA PRO A 98 0.23 -18.70 17.07
C PRO A 98 1.75 -18.45 17.14
N PRO A 99 2.59 -19.49 17.31
CA PRO A 99 4.01 -19.32 17.60
C PRO A 99 4.82 -18.77 16.42
N THR A 100 5.81 -17.97 16.78
CA THR A 100 6.71 -17.14 15.95
C THR A 100 7.75 -17.93 15.17
N MET A 101 8.13 -17.42 13.98
CA MET A 101 9.42 -17.76 13.36
C MET A 101 10.54 -17.06 14.14
N ASN A 102 11.47 -17.84 14.69
CA ASN A 102 12.68 -17.36 15.34
C ASN A 102 13.62 -16.74 14.30
N LEU A 103 13.81 -15.42 14.33
CA LEU A 103 14.95 -14.78 13.68
C LEU A 103 16.13 -14.88 14.65
N GLN A 104 17.04 -15.79 14.34
CA GLN A 104 18.18 -16.14 15.20
C GLN A 104 19.21 -15.00 15.16
N GLN A 105 19.28 -14.25 16.26
CA GLN A 105 20.25 -13.20 16.51
C GLN A 105 21.64 -13.84 16.60
N ARG A 106 22.52 -13.60 15.61
CA ARG A 106 23.92 -14.01 15.70
C ARG A 106 24.64 -13.08 16.68
N GLN A 107 24.98 -13.64 17.84
CA GLN A 107 25.96 -13.07 18.75
C GLN A 107 27.35 -13.21 18.14
N SER A 108 28.09 -12.11 18.06
CA SER A 108 29.56 -12.13 17.96
C SER A 108 30.11 -11.15 18.98
N SER A 109 30.58 -11.72 20.09
CA SER A 109 31.43 -11.07 21.06
C SER A 109 32.90 -11.27 20.65
N LYS A 110 33.67 -10.19 20.49
CA LYS A 110 34.95 -10.01 21.18
C LYS A 110 35.53 -8.62 20.99
N ASP A 111 35.80 -8.06 22.15
CA ASP A 111 36.57 -6.90 22.55
C ASP A 111 37.98 -6.82 21.94
N SER A 112 38.37 -5.62 21.51
CA SER A 112 39.73 -5.08 21.66
C SER A 112 39.70 -3.57 21.46
N THR A 113 39.91 -2.86 22.56
CA THR A 113 40.29 -1.45 22.69
C THR A 113 41.45 -1.06 21.77
N GLN A 114 41.30 0.07 21.07
CA GLN A 114 42.38 1.01 20.80
C GLN A 114 41.78 2.39 20.48
N GLU A 115 42.22 3.37 21.27
CA GLU A 115 42.09 4.81 21.05
C GLU A 115 42.81 5.17 19.75
N ASP A 116 42.29 6.13 18.98
CA ASP A 116 43.08 7.09 18.18
C ASP A 116 42.15 8.15 17.58
N ASP A 117 42.34 9.36 18.11
CA ASP A 117 42.20 10.73 17.60
C ASP A 117 41.20 11.12 16.49
N GLU A 118 40.42 12.15 16.84
CA GLU A 118 39.61 13.00 15.98
C GLU A 118 40.53 13.95 15.18
N ASP A 119 40.38 13.98 13.85
CA ASP A 119 40.77 15.13 13.04
C ASP A 119 39.60 15.52 12.12
N ASP A 120 39.23 16.79 12.22
CA ASP A 120 38.34 17.54 11.36
C ASP A 120 38.78 17.47 9.90
N ASP A 121 37.82 17.38 8.96
CA ASP A 121 37.94 18.14 7.72
C ASP A 121 36.57 18.35 7.07
N GLU A 122 36.20 19.63 6.98
CA GLU A 122 35.14 20.13 6.13
C GLU A 122 35.50 19.94 4.65
N SER A 123 34.51 19.59 3.84
CA SER A 123 34.54 19.91 2.41
C SER A 123 33.13 19.91 1.85
N SER A 124 32.62 21.13 1.66
CA SER A 124 31.49 21.43 0.78
C SER A 124 31.88 21.12 -0.66
N THR A 125 30.96 20.60 -1.46
CA THR A 125 30.82 21.03 -2.86
C THR A 125 29.43 20.70 -3.38
N GLU A 126 28.91 21.68 -4.11
CA GLU A 126 27.58 21.79 -4.68
C GLU A 126 27.41 20.95 -5.95
N GLU A 127 26.13 20.71 -6.24
CA GLU A 127 25.46 20.66 -7.56
C GLU A 127 26.20 20.11 -8.78
N ASP A 128 25.59 19.10 -9.43
CA ASP A 128 25.30 19.26 -10.86
C ASP A 128 24.13 18.37 -11.31
N GLU A 129 23.10 19.03 -11.83
CA GLU A 129 22.02 18.45 -12.61
C GLU A 129 22.45 18.27 -14.08
N SER A 130 21.63 17.52 -14.84
CA SER A 130 21.62 17.40 -16.30
C SER A 130 22.53 16.33 -16.93
N ASN A 131 21.92 15.25 -17.42
CA ASN A 131 21.53 15.18 -18.83
C ASN A 131 20.98 13.79 -19.18
N VAL A 132 19.70 13.78 -19.55
CA VAL A 132 19.04 12.73 -20.30
C VAL A 132 18.99 13.24 -21.73
N GLU A 133 19.81 12.70 -22.64
CA GLU A 133 19.51 12.54 -24.07
C GLU A 133 20.69 11.87 -24.81
N ASP A 134 20.37 11.21 -25.92
CA ASP A 134 21.26 10.63 -26.95
C ASP A 134 21.92 9.26 -26.76
N ILE A 135 21.15 8.21 -27.12
CA ILE A 135 21.74 6.98 -27.68
C ILE A 135 21.17 6.74 -29.08
N LYS A 136 21.93 7.16 -30.12
CA LYS A 136 21.92 6.51 -31.44
C LYS A 136 23.20 6.78 -32.24
N LEU A 137 23.87 5.67 -32.58
CA LEU A 137 24.73 5.42 -33.75
C LEU A 137 26.15 6.01 -33.78
N ARG A 138 27.17 5.14 -33.70
CA ARG A 138 28.14 4.88 -34.79
C ARG A 138 29.09 3.71 -34.48
N MET A 139 29.48 3.02 -35.55
CA MET A 139 30.27 1.77 -35.61
C MET A 139 31.77 1.99 -35.38
N GLY A 140 32.39 0.99 -34.74
CA GLY A 140 33.66 0.40 -35.18
C GLY A 140 34.96 1.04 -34.71
N ASP A 141 35.59 0.46 -33.68
CA ASP A 141 36.94 -0.11 -33.86
C ASP A 141 37.29 -1.13 -32.77
N LYS A 142 38.05 -2.16 -33.16
CA LYS A 142 38.53 -3.25 -32.29
C LYS A 142 39.80 -2.80 -31.57
N VAL A 143 39.79 -2.77 -30.23
CA VAL A 143 40.99 -3.04 -29.43
C VAL A 143 40.63 -3.79 -28.15
N SER A 144 41.36 -4.85 -27.90
CA SER A 144 41.28 -5.74 -26.75
C SER A 144 41.80 -5.06 -25.47
N ALA A 145 40.95 -4.92 -24.46
CA ALA A 145 41.37 -4.75 -23.07
C ALA A 145 40.33 -5.41 -22.17
N SER A 146 40.80 -6.36 -21.37
CA SER A 146 40.06 -7.12 -20.39
C SER A 146 39.78 -6.25 -19.15
N ASP A 147 38.74 -5.43 -19.20
CA ASP A 147 38.22 -4.76 -18.00
C ASP A 147 36.87 -5.36 -17.64
N LYS A 148 36.90 -6.23 -16.62
CA LYS A 148 35.70 -6.63 -15.87
C LYS A 148 35.24 -5.43 -15.04
N VAL A 149 34.65 -4.45 -15.71
CA VAL A 149 33.71 -3.53 -15.07
C VAL A 149 32.53 -4.39 -14.59
N ALA A 150 32.23 -4.32 -13.30
CA ALA A 150 31.12 -5.02 -12.68
C ALA A 150 29.82 -4.61 -13.38
N SER A 151 29.44 -5.37 -14.40
CA SER A 151 28.16 -5.22 -15.06
C SER A 151 27.09 -5.46 -14.02
N THR A 152 26.25 -4.46 -13.78
CA THR A 152 24.91 -4.63 -13.20
C THR A 152 24.34 -5.94 -13.74
N ALA A 153 24.18 -6.94 -12.88
CA ALA A 153 23.87 -8.30 -13.29
C ALA A 153 22.54 -8.28 -14.06
N LYS A 154 22.62 -8.31 -15.39
CA LYS A 154 21.46 -8.33 -16.26
C LYS A 154 20.75 -9.65 -16.00
N GLU A 155 19.53 -9.59 -15.48
CA GLU A 155 18.73 -10.79 -15.18
C GLU A 155 18.77 -11.75 -16.38
N THR A 156 19.25 -12.97 -16.12
CA THR A 156 19.36 -14.03 -17.12
C THR A 156 17.99 -14.34 -17.74
N GLU A 157 18.00 -14.82 -18.98
CA GLU A 157 16.75 -15.24 -19.62
C GLU A 157 16.13 -16.40 -18.85
N ALA A 158 14.82 -16.33 -18.61
CA ALA A 158 14.12 -17.37 -17.87
C ALA A 158 14.13 -18.70 -18.64
N GLY A 159 14.50 -19.78 -17.95
CA GLY A 159 14.26 -21.14 -18.42
C GLY A 159 12.77 -21.41 -18.65
N GLU A 160 12.44 -22.32 -19.55
CA GLU A 160 11.04 -22.64 -19.88
C GLU A 160 10.26 -23.14 -18.66
N GLU A 161 10.90 -23.92 -17.79
CA GLU A 161 10.31 -24.47 -16.57
C GLU A 161 9.85 -23.37 -15.60
N ILE A 162 10.69 -22.37 -15.32
CA ILE A 162 10.33 -21.28 -14.41
C ILE A 162 9.33 -20.33 -15.09
N SER A 163 9.46 -20.13 -16.40
CA SER A 163 8.50 -19.35 -17.18
C SER A 163 7.09 -19.97 -17.16
N ALA A 164 6.97 -21.29 -17.06
CA ALA A 164 5.68 -21.98 -16.99
C ALA A 164 4.91 -21.67 -15.69
N LEU A 165 5.63 -21.30 -14.63
CA LEU A 165 5.05 -20.94 -13.33
C LEU A 165 4.49 -19.51 -13.29
N VAL A 166 4.82 -18.67 -14.27
CA VAL A 166 4.45 -17.24 -14.30
C VAL A 166 3.10 -17.03 -14.96
N ASN A 167 2.14 -16.52 -14.18
CA ASN A 167 0.77 -16.24 -14.60
C ASN A 167 0.38 -14.76 -14.42
N TYR A 168 -0.09 -14.37 -13.23
CA TYR A 168 -0.72 -13.08 -12.93
C TYR A 168 0.26 -11.96 -12.59
N VAL A 169 1.51 -12.31 -12.27
CA VAL A 169 2.57 -11.39 -11.86
C VAL A 169 3.71 -11.52 -12.86
N GLN A 170 3.47 -11.06 -14.09
CA GLN A 170 4.45 -11.13 -15.16
C GLN A 170 5.30 -9.84 -15.19
N PRO A 171 6.57 -9.87 -14.74
CA PRO A 171 7.45 -8.72 -14.79
C PRO A 171 7.78 -8.35 -16.24
N VAL A 172 7.57 -7.09 -16.60
CA VAL A 172 7.95 -6.51 -17.89
C VAL A 172 8.73 -5.21 -17.69
N HIS A 173 9.59 -4.89 -18.64
CA HIS A 173 10.26 -3.59 -18.66
C HIS A 173 9.21 -2.48 -18.85
N PHE A 174 9.26 -1.48 -17.97
CA PHE A 174 8.37 -0.33 -18.05
C PHE A 174 8.87 0.63 -19.13
N ASN A 175 7.99 1.04 -20.05
CA ASN A 175 8.32 2.01 -21.10
C ASN A 175 7.69 3.38 -20.78
N SER A 176 6.36 3.42 -20.69
CA SER A 176 5.60 4.61 -20.30
C SER A 176 4.21 4.19 -19.81
N PHE A 177 3.52 5.11 -19.11
CA PHE A 177 2.15 4.87 -18.67
C PHE A 177 1.19 4.71 -19.85
N GLU A 178 1.34 5.50 -20.92
CA GLU A 178 0.50 5.41 -22.13
C GLU A 178 0.67 4.06 -22.85
N SER A 179 1.91 3.55 -22.89
CA SER A 179 2.19 2.24 -23.49
C SER A 179 1.52 1.11 -22.72
N ALA A 180 1.55 1.17 -21.39
CA ALA A 180 0.94 0.18 -20.52
C ALA A 180 -0.60 0.21 -20.62
N GLU A 181 -1.19 1.40 -20.61
CA GLU A 181 -2.63 1.61 -20.80
C GLU A 181 -3.11 1.10 -22.16
N LYS A 182 -2.39 1.42 -23.25
CA LYS A 182 -2.72 0.95 -24.60
C LYS A 182 -2.65 -0.57 -24.74
N LYS A 183 -1.70 -1.22 -24.06
CA LYS A 183 -1.60 -2.70 -24.05
C LYS A 183 -2.74 -3.34 -23.28
N ASN A 184 -3.25 -2.67 -22.24
CA ASN A 184 -4.36 -3.11 -21.40
C ASN A 184 -4.20 -4.56 -20.86
N ARG A 185 -3.00 -4.89 -20.35
CA ARG A 185 -2.67 -6.22 -19.82
C ARG A 185 -2.49 -6.17 -18.31
N MET A 186 -3.55 -6.49 -17.58
CA MET A 186 -3.57 -6.38 -16.10
C MET A 186 -2.62 -7.35 -15.38
N TYR A 187 -2.22 -8.45 -16.03
CA TYR A 187 -1.26 -9.41 -15.48
C TYR A 187 0.21 -9.00 -15.68
N GLU A 188 0.47 -7.98 -16.51
CA GLU A 188 1.81 -7.39 -16.64
C GLU A 188 2.05 -6.42 -15.48
N MET A 189 3.24 -6.49 -14.88
CA MET A 189 3.64 -5.65 -13.76
C MET A 189 5.08 -5.17 -13.94
N SER A 190 5.41 -4.05 -13.31
CA SER A 190 6.75 -3.47 -13.39
C SER A 190 7.37 -3.28 -12.01
N SER A 191 8.69 -3.39 -11.95
CA SER A 191 9.48 -3.13 -10.76
C SER A 191 10.35 -1.90 -10.97
N PHE A 192 10.37 -1.02 -9.98
CA PHE A 192 11.04 0.27 -10.00
C PHE A 192 11.97 0.33 -8.80
N ASP A 193 13.20 0.79 -8.97
CA ASP A 193 13.97 1.26 -7.82
C ASP A 193 13.35 2.55 -7.26
N GLU A 194 13.69 2.91 -6.02
CA GLU A 194 13.12 4.09 -5.36
C GLU A 194 13.39 5.40 -6.13
N LYS A 195 14.52 5.53 -6.84
CA LYS A 195 14.88 6.75 -7.57
C LYS A 195 13.97 6.89 -8.79
N GLN A 196 13.86 5.83 -9.59
CA GLN A 196 12.97 5.77 -10.75
C GLN A 196 11.51 6.00 -10.34
N ALA A 197 11.03 5.32 -9.28
CA ALA A 197 9.67 5.49 -8.80
C ALA A 197 9.40 6.92 -8.31
N THR A 198 10.39 7.56 -7.67
CA THR A 198 10.30 8.96 -7.21
C THR A 198 10.21 9.92 -8.40
N THR A 199 11.02 9.73 -9.44
CA THR A 199 10.94 10.54 -10.67
C THR A 199 9.57 10.43 -11.32
N LEU A 200 9.06 9.20 -11.50
CA LEU A 200 7.72 8.97 -12.06
C LEU A 200 6.61 9.62 -11.21
N LEU A 201 6.73 9.58 -9.89
CA LEU A 201 5.79 10.21 -8.98
C LEU A 201 5.82 11.74 -9.08
N LYS A 202 7.00 12.34 -9.25
CA LYS A 202 7.15 13.80 -9.41
C LYS A 202 6.62 14.29 -10.75
N GLU A 203 6.95 13.59 -11.83
CA GLU A 203 6.65 14.04 -13.19
C GLU A 203 5.21 13.71 -13.59
N ARG A 204 4.71 12.52 -13.26
CA ARG A 204 3.42 11.98 -13.74
C ARG A 204 2.63 11.29 -12.61
N PRO A 205 2.29 12.01 -11.52
CA PRO A 205 1.64 11.43 -10.34
C PRO A 205 0.26 10.83 -10.63
N LEU A 206 -0.56 11.53 -11.42
CA LEU A 206 -1.93 11.12 -11.74
C LEU A 206 -1.94 9.82 -12.56
N GLU A 207 -1.04 9.72 -13.53
CA GLU A 207 -0.87 8.52 -14.35
C GLU A 207 -0.38 7.36 -13.52
N PHE A 208 0.50 7.59 -12.54
CA PHE A 208 1.00 6.53 -11.68
C PHE A 208 -0.12 5.95 -10.80
N VAL A 209 -0.96 6.80 -10.21
CA VAL A 209 -2.16 6.36 -9.47
C VAL A 209 -3.09 5.55 -10.38
N ASN A 210 -3.33 6.03 -11.61
CA ASN A 210 -4.20 5.35 -12.56
C ASN A 210 -3.65 3.99 -13.02
N TYR A 211 -2.35 3.91 -13.29
CA TYR A 211 -1.65 2.65 -13.59
C TYR A 211 -1.88 1.61 -12.48
N ASN A 212 -1.77 2.04 -11.23
CA ASN A 212 -1.93 1.19 -10.05
C ASN A 212 -3.38 0.77 -9.75
N LYS A 213 -4.37 1.22 -10.54
CA LYS A 213 -5.75 0.69 -10.48
C LYS A 213 -5.89 -0.65 -11.21
N HIS A 214 -5.02 -0.93 -12.18
CA HIS A 214 -5.15 -2.07 -13.09
C HIS A 214 -3.94 -2.98 -13.12
N GLN A 215 -2.76 -2.46 -12.79
CA GLN A 215 -1.51 -3.21 -12.77
C GLN A 215 -0.82 -3.11 -11.42
N LEU A 216 0.08 -4.06 -11.16
CA LEU A 216 0.91 -4.05 -9.96
C LEU A 216 2.21 -3.28 -10.22
N SER A 217 2.62 -2.48 -9.24
CA SER A 217 3.95 -1.90 -9.17
C SER A 217 4.68 -2.43 -7.95
N ARG A 218 5.96 -2.77 -8.14
CA ARG A 218 6.89 -3.08 -7.06
C ARG A 218 7.94 -1.99 -6.95
N VAL A 219 8.08 -1.41 -5.77
CA VAL A 219 9.15 -0.44 -5.46
C VAL A 219 10.14 -1.10 -4.52
N TYR A 220 11.44 -0.90 -4.72
CA TYR A 220 12.49 -1.45 -3.85
C TYR A 220 13.61 -0.45 -3.59
N PRO A 221 14.37 -0.59 -2.48
CA PRO A 221 15.40 0.37 -2.11
C PRO A 221 16.54 0.39 -3.14
N ALA A 222 17.15 1.57 -3.37
CA ALA A 222 18.28 1.68 -4.28
C ALA A 222 19.50 0.93 -3.73
N GLY A 223 20.35 0.44 -4.64
CA GLY A 223 21.60 -0.24 -4.27
C GLY A 223 22.60 0.63 -3.51
N THR A 224 22.41 1.96 -3.48
CA THR A 224 23.23 2.91 -2.70
C THR A 224 22.99 2.82 -1.20
N ARG A 225 21.94 2.12 -0.75
CA ARG A 225 21.65 1.90 0.67
C ARG A 225 22.40 0.67 1.21
N PHE A 226 23.72 0.78 1.25
CA PHE A 226 24.61 -0.30 1.68
C PHE A 226 24.40 -0.69 3.16
N ASP A 227 23.91 0.25 3.97
CA ASP A 227 23.53 0.08 5.37
C ASP A 227 22.18 -0.63 5.57
N SER A 228 21.50 -1.03 4.48
CA SER A 228 20.15 -1.57 4.52
C SER A 228 19.09 -0.61 5.10
N SER A 229 19.31 0.70 5.04
CA SER A 229 18.28 1.69 5.40
C SER A 229 17.01 1.56 4.55
N ASN A 230 15.88 2.05 5.05
CA ASN A 230 14.63 2.10 4.30
C ASN A 230 14.27 3.51 3.84
N PHE A 231 13.57 3.58 2.71
CA PHE A 231 12.84 4.77 2.30
C PHE A 231 11.46 4.81 2.97
N MET A 232 10.81 5.96 2.94
CA MET A 232 9.47 6.13 3.52
C MET A 232 8.40 5.46 2.63
N PRO A 233 7.73 4.37 3.07
CA PRO A 233 6.80 3.63 2.20
C PRO A 233 5.54 4.42 1.86
N GLN A 234 5.11 5.33 2.74
CA GLN A 234 3.95 6.19 2.55
C GLN A 234 4.00 6.95 1.22
N VAL A 235 5.19 7.38 0.78
CA VAL A 235 5.41 8.09 -0.49
C VAL A 235 4.83 7.31 -1.67
N PHE A 236 5.06 5.99 -1.72
CA PHE A 236 4.61 5.15 -2.82
C PHE A 236 3.22 4.57 -2.57
N TRP A 237 2.77 4.43 -1.31
CA TRP A 237 1.37 4.13 -1.02
C TRP A 237 0.44 5.26 -1.47
N ASN A 238 0.88 6.53 -1.40
CA ASN A 238 0.16 7.69 -1.96
C ASN A 238 -0.03 7.60 -3.48
N ALA A 239 0.89 6.94 -4.19
CA ALA A 239 0.78 6.65 -5.61
C ALA A 239 -0.04 5.37 -5.90
N GLY A 240 -0.48 4.65 -4.86
CA GLY A 240 -1.24 3.41 -4.97
C GLY A 240 -0.40 2.16 -5.25
N CYS A 241 0.93 2.26 -5.12
CA CYS A 241 1.85 1.13 -5.29
C CYS A 241 1.57 0.05 -4.25
N GLN A 242 1.50 -1.21 -4.68
CA GLN A 242 1.04 -2.31 -3.84
C GLN A 242 2.21 -3.05 -3.18
N LEU A 243 3.31 -3.24 -3.92
CA LEU A 243 4.48 -4.02 -3.47
C LEU A 243 5.64 -3.09 -3.12
N VAL A 244 5.47 -2.31 -2.05
CA VAL A 244 6.50 -1.40 -1.55
C VAL A 244 7.45 -2.17 -0.63
N ALA A 245 8.54 -2.68 -1.21
CA ALA A 245 9.48 -3.58 -0.52
C ALA A 245 10.45 -2.80 0.37
N LEU A 246 10.64 -3.29 1.58
CA LEU A 246 11.53 -2.73 2.60
C LEU A 246 12.51 -3.80 3.12
N ASN A 247 13.60 -3.35 3.71
CA ASN A 247 14.62 -4.13 4.40
C ASN A 247 14.17 -4.46 5.83
N TYR A 248 13.60 -5.66 6.03
CA TYR A 248 13.05 -6.12 7.32
C TYR A 248 14.11 -6.28 8.43
N GLN A 249 15.38 -6.39 8.07
CA GLN A 249 16.50 -6.45 9.02
C GLN A 249 16.75 -5.11 9.74
N THR A 250 16.24 -4.00 9.20
CA THR A 250 16.45 -2.64 9.74
C THR A 250 15.13 -2.10 10.28
N LEU A 251 15.01 -1.97 11.60
CA LEU A 251 13.78 -1.54 12.28
C LEU A 251 13.67 0.00 12.43
N ASP A 252 14.00 0.71 11.37
CA ASP A 252 13.88 2.17 11.31
C ASP A 252 12.42 2.63 11.27
N LEU A 253 12.21 3.95 11.23
CA LEU A 253 10.86 4.55 11.21
C LEU A 253 9.97 3.97 10.10
N ALA A 254 10.52 3.74 8.91
CA ALA A 254 9.77 3.20 7.79
C ALA A 254 9.29 1.78 8.06
N MET A 255 10.14 0.93 8.63
CA MET A 255 9.76 -0.42 9.02
C MET A 255 8.74 -0.43 10.18
N GLN A 256 8.91 0.46 11.16
CA GLN A 256 7.94 0.63 12.26
C GLN A 256 6.55 0.98 11.74
N LEU A 257 6.44 1.90 10.79
CA LEU A 257 5.18 2.24 10.12
C LEU A 257 4.59 1.04 9.37
N ASN A 258 5.42 0.32 8.62
CA ASN A 258 4.99 -0.87 7.88
C ASN A 258 4.43 -1.95 8.81
N ILE A 259 5.15 -2.32 9.87
CA ILE A 259 4.69 -3.30 10.85
C ILE A 259 3.40 -2.81 11.55
N GLY A 260 3.36 -1.53 11.91
CA GLY A 260 2.23 -0.92 12.60
C GLY A 260 0.95 -0.94 11.78
N ILE A 261 1.00 -0.60 10.49
CA ILE A 261 -0.19 -0.54 9.63
C ILE A 261 -0.65 -1.93 9.17
N PHE A 262 0.27 -2.85 8.86
CA PHE A 262 -0.08 -4.22 8.47
C PHE A 262 -0.47 -5.12 9.65
N GLU A 263 -0.45 -4.62 10.88
CA GLU A 263 -1.15 -5.27 11.98
C GLU A 263 -2.67 -5.33 11.72
N TYR A 264 -3.21 -4.29 11.10
CA TYR A 264 -4.63 -4.16 10.80
C TYR A 264 -5.05 -5.17 9.72
N ASN A 265 -6.37 -5.36 9.60
CA ASN A 265 -6.95 -6.44 8.79
C ASN A 265 -6.39 -7.83 9.18
N GLN A 266 -6.40 -8.10 10.49
CA GLN A 266 -6.05 -9.39 11.10
C GLN A 266 -4.67 -9.91 10.68
N ARG A 267 -3.68 -9.02 10.52
CA ARG A 267 -2.31 -9.37 10.13
C ARG A 267 -2.22 -10.19 8.84
N SER A 268 -3.16 -10.00 7.93
CA SER A 268 -3.20 -10.76 6.67
C SER A 268 -2.10 -10.37 5.68
N GLY A 269 -1.43 -9.22 5.88
CA GLY A 269 -0.48 -8.63 4.95
C GLY A 269 -1.14 -7.89 3.77
N TYR A 270 -2.47 -7.74 3.79
CA TYR A 270 -3.21 -7.01 2.76
C TYR A 270 -4.09 -5.95 3.39
N LEU A 271 -4.06 -4.73 2.84
CA LEU A 271 -4.95 -3.64 3.20
C LEU A 271 -5.65 -3.15 1.93
N LEU A 272 -6.96 -2.94 2.01
CA LEU A 272 -7.73 -2.44 0.88
C LEU A 272 -7.39 -0.97 0.66
N LYS A 273 -7.01 -0.60 -0.57
CA LYS A 273 -6.78 0.81 -0.92
C LYS A 273 -8.08 1.62 -0.79
N PRO A 274 -7.98 2.92 -0.48
CA PRO A 274 -9.13 3.82 -0.48
C PRO A 274 -9.92 3.81 -1.81
N GLU A 275 -11.22 4.14 -1.75
CA GLU A 275 -12.13 4.00 -2.91
C GLU A 275 -11.67 4.79 -4.16
N PHE A 276 -11.27 6.03 -3.96
CA PHE A 276 -10.79 6.96 -5.00
C PHE A 276 -9.49 6.47 -5.68
N MET A 277 -8.71 5.61 -5.02
CA MET A 277 -7.53 4.97 -5.59
C MET A 277 -7.81 3.67 -6.34
N ARG A 278 -9.08 3.24 -6.39
CA ARG A 278 -9.53 2.01 -7.08
C ARG A 278 -10.50 2.30 -8.23
N ARG A 279 -11.33 3.33 -8.10
CA ARG A 279 -12.34 3.69 -9.10
C ARG A 279 -11.73 4.24 -10.40
N LYS A 280 -12.25 3.78 -11.54
CA LYS A 280 -11.80 4.20 -12.88
C LYS A 280 -12.24 5.63 -13.22
N ASP A 281 -13.41 6.03 -12.74
CA ASP A 281 -14.06 7.31 -13.02
C ASP A 281 -13.63 8.45 -12.08
N ARG A 282 -12.72 8.16 -11.14
CA ARG A 282 -12.19 9.14 -10.18
C ARG A 282 -10.70 9.35 -10.40
N ARG A 283 -10.23 10.59 -10.26
CA ARG A 283 -8.80 10.91 -10.29
C ARG A 283 -8.42 11.48 -8.93
N LEU A 284 -7.30 11.00 -8.39
CA LEU A 284 -6.72 11.52 -7.16
C LEU A 284 -5.34 12.06 -7.51
N ASP A 285 -5.12 13.34 -7.22
CA ASP A 285 -3.79 13.91 -7.20
C ASP A 285 -3.16 13.65 -5.81
N PRO A 286 -2.09 12.83 -5.72
CA PRO A 286 -1.36 12.61 -4.47
C PRO A 286 -0.80 13.89 -3.83
N PHE A 287 -0.68 14.99 -4.58
CA PHE A 287 -0.15 16.27 -4.09
C PHE A 287 -1.25 17.32 -3.84
N ALA A 288 -2.53 16.94 -3.89
CA ALA A 288 -3.63 17.86 -3.61
C ALA A 288 -3.53 18.45 -2.19
N GLU A 289 -3.49 19.78 -2.10
CA GLU A 289 -3.52 20.52 -0.83
C GLU A 289 -4.94 20.91 -0.40
N SER A 290 -5.88 20.92 -1.35
CA SER A 290 -7.29 21.22 -1.13
C SER A 290 -8.11 19.96 -0.85
N THR A 291 -9.30 20.13 -0.28
CA THR A 291 -10.24 19.01 -0.11
C THR A 291 -10.65 18.49 -1.48
N VAL A 292 -10.58 17.18 -1.67
CA VAL A 292 -10.96 16.52 -2.92
C VAL A 292 -12.46 16.24 -2.91
N ASP A 293 -13.14 16.55 -4.01
CA ASP A 293 -14.58 16.31 -4.14
C ASP A 293 -14.94 14.83 -3.93
N GLY A 294 -15.96 14.58 -3.11
CA GLY A 294 -16.38 13.23 -2.69
C GLY A 294 -15.54 12.60 -1.58
N ILE A 295 -14.54 13.30 -1.03
CA ILE A 295 -13.75 12.84 0.13
C ILE A 295 -14.09 13.70 1.34
N ILE A 296 -14.50 13.06 2.43
CA ILE A 296 -14.75 13.74 3.70
C ILE A 296 -13.39 13.93 4.39
N ALA A 297 -12.88 15.16 4.35
CA ALA A 297 -11.69 15.54 5.10
C ALA A 297 -11.98 15.53 6.61
N GLY A 298 -10.95 15.28 7.41
CA GLY A 298 -11.06 15.15 8.86
C GLY A 298 -10.25 16.20 9.63
N THR A 299 -10.64 16.42 10.87
CA THR A 299 -9.86 17.10 11.90
C THR A 299 -9.53 16.10 13.00
N VAL A 300 -8.25 15.99 13.34
CA VAL A 300 -7.81 15.12 14.44
C VAL A 300 -7.10 15.95 15.49
N VAL A 301 -7.47 15.76 16.75
CA VAL A 301 -6.80 16.40 17.88
C VAL A 301 -6.36 15.33 18.87
N ILE A 302 -5.07 15.35 19.23
CA ILE A 302 -4.47 14.42 20.19
C ILE A 302 -3.95 15.21 21.37
N HIS A 303 -4.59 15.03 22.53
CA HIS A 303 -4.10 15.58 23.79
C HIS A 303 -3.36 14.49 24.57
N VAL A 304 -2.06 14.65 24.76
CA VAL A 304 -1.22 13.74 25.56
C VAL A 304 -1.29 14.16 27.03
N LEU A 305 -1.99 13.39 27.86
CA LEU A 305 -2.22 13.74 29.27
C LEU A 305 -1.11 13.19 30.16
N SER A 306 -0.87 11.88 30.11
CA SER A 306 0.11 11.22 30.97
C SER A 306 0.66 9.94 30.37
N GLY A 307 1.71 9.38 30.97
CA GLY A 307 2.22 8.04 30.71
C GLY A 307 2.19 7.17 31.96
N GLN A 308 2.27 5.85 31.78
CA GLN A 308 2.37 4.87 32.84
C GLN A 308 3.46 3.84 32.51
N PHE A 309 4.35 3.56 33.46
CA PHE A 309 5.43 2.58 33.41
C PHE A 309 6.25 2.62 32.11
N LEU A 310 6.62 3.82 31.66
CA LEU A 310 7.35 4.01 30.41
C LEU A 310 8.74 3.40 30.49
N THR A 311 9.45 3.70 31.58
CA THR A 311 10.82 3.25 31.85
C THR A 311 10.99 2.93 33.33
N ASP A 312 11.85 1.96 33.63
CA ASP A 312 12.25 1.53 34.97
C ASP A 312 13.25 2.51 35.61
N LYS A 313 13.89 3.34 34.80
CA LYS A 313 14.85 4.34 35.25
C LYS A 313 14.16 5.64 35.69
N ARG A 314 14.78 6.33 36.65
CA ARG A 314 14.41 7.71 36.99
C ARG A 314 15.05 8.68 36.00
N VAL A 315 14.50 8.73 34.79
CA VAL A 315 14.95 9.64 33.71
C VAL A 315 13.77 10.48 33.22
N GLY A 316 14.08 11.60 32.56
CA GLY A 316 13.05 12.39 31.89
C GLY A 316 12.44 11.65 30.71
N THR A 317 11.16 11.89 30.43
CA THR A 317 10.48 11.33 29.25
C THR A 317 9.69 12.39 28.51
N TYR A 318 9.49 12.19 27.21
CA TYR A 318 8.62 13.00 26.36
C TYR A 318 7.93 12.14 25.31
N VAL A 319 6.87 12.68 24.72
CA VAL A 319 6.08 12.02 23.67
C VAL A 319 6.07 12.87 22.41
N GLU A 320 6.23 12.23 21.27
CA GLU A 320 6.07 12.81 19.94
C GLU A 320 4.84 12.22 19.24
N VAL A 321 4.12 13.05 18.50
CA VAL A 321 2.94 12.64 17.71
C VAL A 321 3.11 13.11 16.27
N ASP A 322 3.33 12.16 15.38
CA ASP A 322 3.48 12.40 13.95
C ASP A 322 2.24 11.90 13.18
N MET A 323 1.98 12.47 12.01
CA MET A 323 1.00 11.98 11.05
C MET A 323 1.69 11.68 9.71
N PHE A 324 1.35 10.54 9.12
CA PHE A 324 1.84 10.08 7.82
C PHE A 324 0.64 9.80 6.91
N GLY A 325 0.62 10.40 5.73
CA GLY A 325 -0.47 10.28 4.77
C GLY A 325 -0.06 10.89 3.43
N LEU A 326 -0.97 11.62 2.79
CA LEU A 326 -0.58 12.51 1.68
C LEU A 326 0.48 13.54 2.14
N PRO A 327 1.25 14.15 1.22
CA PRO A 327 2.20 15.21 1.56
C PRO A 327 1.54 16.35 2.35
N ALA A 328 0.34 16.77 1.97
CA ALA A 328 -0.43 17.81 2.67
C ALA A 328 -0.87 17.41 4.09
N ASP A 329 -1.04 16.10 4.34
CA ASP A 329 -1.47 15.56 5.65
C ASP A 329 -0.28 15.18 6.54
N THR A 330 0.91 15.08 5.96
CA THR A 330 2.10 14.57 6.67
C THR A 330 2.68 15.66 7.55
N VAL A 331 2.72 15.40 8.85
CA VAL A 331 3.29 16.30 9.87
C VAL A 331 4.27 15.49 10.69
N ARG A 332 5.55 15.90 10.69
CA ARG A 332 6.63 15.18 11.36
C ARG A 332 7.44 16.12 12.25
N LYS A 333 7.87 15.63 13.42
CA LYS A 333 8.75 16.35 14.36
C LYS A 333 8.23 17.73 14.80
N LYS A 334 6.94 17.99 14.62
CA LYS A 334 6.30 19.27 14.98
C LYS A 334 5.69 19.21 16.37
N PHE A 335 5.03 18.10 16.69
CA PHE A 335 4.31 17.94 17.94
C PHE A 335 5.10 17.05 18.90
N LYS A 336 5.65 17.69 19.93
CA LYS A 336 6.45 17.10 20.97
C LYS A 336 6.04 17.71 22.30
N THR A 337 5.84 16.86 23.30
CA THR A 337 5.53 17.34 24.65
C THR A 337 6.78 17.90 25.33
N LYS A 338 6.62 18.69 26.40
CA LYS A 338 7.73 18.92 27.35
C LYS A 338 8.29 17.61 27.90
N ILE A 339 9.52 17.70 28.36
CA ILE A 339 10.19 16.64 29.10
C ILE A 339 9.73 16.71 30.55
N VAL A 340 9.24 15.60 31.09
CA VAL A 340 8.94 15.47 32.52
C VAL A 340 10.14 14.81 33.18
N PRO A 341 10.99 15.55 33.93
CA PRO A 341 12.24 15.04 34.45
C PRO A 341 12.01 14.04 35.59
N ASN A 342 12.94 13.09 35.73
CA ASN A 342 13.02 12.15 36.87
C ASN A 342 11.75 11.33 37.14
N ASN A 343 10.85 11.18 36.16
CA ASN A 343 9.60 10.43 36.32
C ASN A 343 9.32 9.54 35.09
N GLY A 344 9.74 8.28 35.18
CA GLY A 344 9.46 7.23 34.19
C GLY A 344 8.22 6.38 34.48
N ILE A 345 7.63 6.50 35.68
CA ILE A 345 6.57 5.61 36.16
C ILE A 345 5.18 6.19 35.88
N ASN A 346 4.98 7.49 36.13
CA ASN A 346 3.69 8.14 35.95
C ASN A 346 3.85 9.64 35.56
N PRO A 347 4.59 9.96 34.48
CA PRO A 347 4.74 11.34 34.04
C PRO A 347 3.39 11.94 33.61
N VAL A 348 3.12 13.17 34.00
CA VAL A 348 1.97 13.96 33.54
C VAL A 348 2.49 15.09 32.66
N TYR A 349 2.05 15.12 31.40
CA TYR A 349 2.44 16.11 30.42
C TYR A 349 1.44 17.28 30.46
N ASP A 350 0.14 16.98 30.29
CA ASP A 350 -1.01 17.91 30.34
C ASP A 350 -0.69 19.28 29.70
N GLU A 351 -0.46 19.26 28.39
CA GLU A 351 -0.11 20.42 27.58
C GLU A 351 -1.21 20.75 26.57
N GLU A 352 -1.04 21.82 25.80
CA GLU A 352 -1.98 22.12 24.73
C GLU A 352 -2.10 20.95 23.75
N PRO A 353 -3.33 20.63 23.31
CA PRO A 353 -3.56 19.49 22.45
C PRO A 353 -2.96 19.70 21.06
N PHE A 354 -2.44 18.62 20.47
CA PHE A 354 -1.88 18.65 19.12
C PHE A 354 -3.00 18.61 18.09
N VAL A 355 -3.12 19.66 17.28
CA VAL A 355 -4.20 19.85 16.32
C VAL A 355 -3.73 19.59 14.89
N PHE A 356 -4.26 18.54 14.28
CA PHE A 356 -4.20 18.28 12.84
C PHE A 356 -5.47 18.86 12.23
N LYS A 357 -5.44 20.17 11.94
CA LYS A 357 -6.63 20.96 11.56
C LYS A 357 -7.31 20.43 10.30
N LYS A 358 -6.54 20.01 9.30
CA LYS A 358 -7.04 19.55 8.00
C LYS A 358 -6.29 18.30 7.59
N VAL A 359 -7.00 17.18 7.57
CA VAL A 359 -6.56 15.90 7.02
C VAL A 359 -7.37 15.66 5.75
N VAL A 360 -6.76 15.92 4.60
CA VAL A 360 -7.36 15.83 3.25
C VAL A 360 -7.83 14.41 2.97
N LEU A 361 -7.03 13.40 3.33
CA LEU A 361 -7.32 12.00 3.02
C LEU A 361 -7.21 11.09 4.26
N PRO A 362 -8.20 11.10 5.16
CA PRO A 362 -8.16 10.31 6.39
C PRO A 362 -7.96 8.80 6.17
N GLU A 363 -8.53 8.23 5.09
CA GLU A 363 -8.40 6.80 4.77
C GLU A 363 -6.97 6.33 4.51
N LEU A 364 -6.08 7.24 4.11
CA LEU A 364 -4.68 6.93 3.84
C LEU A 364 -3.74 7.40 4.96
N ALA A 365 -4.26 8.20 5.90
CA ALA A 365 -3.50 8.79 6.98
C ALA A 365 -3.39 7.86 8.19
N SER A 366 -2.22 7.89 8.83
CA SER A 366 -1.93 7.19 10.08
C SER A 366 -1.18 8.10 11.05
N ILE A 367 -1.48 7.95 12.34
CA ILE A 367 -0.85 8.67 13.43
C ILE A 367 0.15 7.75 14.08
N ARG A 368 1.36 8.26 14.34
CA ARG A 368 2.38 7.57 15.12
C ARG A 368 2.61 8.33 16.41
N ILE A 369 2.35 7.70 17.53
CA ILE A 369 2.64 8.21 18.87
C ILE A 369 3.87 7.48 19.38
N SER A 370 4.92 8.19 19.76
CA SER A 370 6.18 7.59 20.23
C SER A 370 6.68 8.26 21.50
N ALA A 371 7.11 7.44 22.46
CA ALA A 371 7.70 7.91 23.70
C ALA A 371 9.23 7.71 23.67
N TYR A 372 9.92 8.68 24.24
CA TYR A 372 11.38 8.74 24.31
C TYR A 372 11.84 9.13 25.72
N GLU A 373 13.04 8.70 26.08
CA GLU A 373 13.79 9.26 27.21
C GLU A 373 14.37 10.63 26.82
N GLU A 374 14.69 11.46 27.80
CA GLU A 374 15.36 12.76 27.61
C GLU A 374 16.69 12.65 26.84
N SER A 375 17.37 11.51 26.94
CA SER A 375 18.58 11.17 26.17
C SER A 375 18.32 10.95 24.67
N GLY A 376 17.06 10.93 24.24
CA GLY A 376 16.65 10.55 22.89
C GLY A 376 16.47 9.03 22.70
N LYS A 377 16.71 8.22 23.73
CA LYS A 377 16.53 6.78 23.65
C LYS A 377 15.06 6.42 23.45
N PHE A 378 14.79 5.56 22.47
CA PHE A 378 13.46 5.07 22.16
C PHE A 378 12.89 4.16 23.26
N ILE A 379 11.64 4.43 23.68
CA ILE A 379 10.92 3.61 24.68
C ILE A 379 9.91 2.70 23.99
N GLY A 380 9.13 3.25 23.07
CA GLY A 380 8.07 2.54 22.38
C GLY A 380 7.19 3.47 21.55
N HIS A 381 6.39 2.88 20.66
CA HIS A 381 5.50 3.60 19.77
C HIS A 381 4.18 2.88 19.55
N ARG A 382 3.21 3.59 18.99
CA ARG A 382 1.98 3.02 18.45
C ARG A 382 1.65 3.72 17.13
N VAL A 383 1.34 2.94 16.11
CA VAL A 383 0.79 3.44 14.84
C VAL A 383 -0.71 3.15 14.84
N LEU A 384 -1.51 4.17 14.53
CA LEU A 384 -2.96 4.14 14.54
C LEU A 384 -3.48 4.76 13.22
N PRO A 385 -4.15 4.03 12.34
CA PRO A 385 -4.87 4.61 11.22
C PRO A 385 -5.86 5.66 11.70
N VAL A 386 -6.01 6.76 10.97
CA VAL A 386 -7.00 7.79 11.31
C VAL A 386 -8.41 7.22 11.18
N VAL A 387 -8.65 6.41 10.15
CA VAL A 387 -9.89 5.64 10.04
C VAL A 387 -9.98 4.59 11.14
N GLY A 388 -11.10 4.61 11.87
CA GLY A 388 -11.36 3.72 12.99
C GLY A 388 -10.77 4.20 14.32
N LEU A 389 -10.17 5.40 14.36
CA LEU A 389 -9.71 6.00 15.60
C LEU A 389 -10.90 6.34 16.50
N CYS A 390 -10.93 5.80 17.72
CA CYS A 390 -12.02 6.03 18.65
C CYS A 390 -11.80 7.32 19.47
N PRO A 391 -12.71 8.30 19.45
CA PRO A 391 -12.58 9.51 20.25
C PRO A 391 -12.78 9.25 21.76
N GLY A 392 -12.50 10.28 22.55
CA GLY A 392 -12.59 10.30 24.01
C GLY A 392 -11.27 9.98 24.70
N TYR A 393 -11.35 9.69 26.00
CA TYR A 393 -10.20 9.30 26.82
C TYR A 393 -9.82 7.84 26.57
N ARG A 394 -8.56 7.59 26.19
CA ARG A 394 -8.05 6.27 25.79
C ARG A 394 -6.68 6.00 26.39
N HIS A 395 -6.48 4.76 26.84
CA HIS A 395 -5.15 4.23 27.08
C HIS A 395 -4.61 3.63 25.79
N VAL A 396 -3.36 3.95 25.47
CA VAL A 396 -2.64 3.44 24.30
C VAL A 396 -1.41 2.68 24.79
N THR A 397 -1.46 1.35 24.70
CA THR A 397 -0.32 0.49 25.01
C THR A 397 0.75 0.65 23.94
N LEU A 398 1.97 0.95 24.37
CA LEU A 398 3.12 1.13 23.49
C LEU A 398 3.65 -0.22 22.98
N ARG A 399 4.37 -0.16 21.86
CA ARG A 399 5.03 -1.29 21.23
C ARG A 399 6.50 -1.06 21.01
N ASN A 400 7.27 -2.14 21.00
CA ASN A 400 8.67 -2.09 20.60
C ASN A 400 8.79 -1.95 19.07
N GLU A 401 10.03 -1.87 18.58
CA GLU A 401 10.35 -1.65 17.16
C GLU A 401 9.89 -2.81 16.24
N VAL A 402 9.78 -4.03 16.79
CA VAL A 402 9.28 -5.23 16.10
C VAL A 402 7.74 -5.30 16.11
N GLY A 403 7.06 -4.33 16.72
CA GLY A 403 5.60 -4.29 16.81
C GLY A 403 5.01 -5.25 17.85
N GLN A 404 5.79 -5.71 18.82
CA GLN A 404 5.27 -6.46 19.97
C GLN A 404 4.80 -5.49 21.09
N PRO A 405 3.70 -5.82 21.79
CA PRO A 405 3.20 -4.98 22.89
C PRO A 405 4.19 -4.92 24.05
N ARG A 406 4.30 -3.75 24.68
CA ARG A 406 4.97 -3.57 25.98
C ARG A 406 3.88 -3.47 27.06
N PRO A 407 3.62 -4.54 27.83
CA PRO A 407 2.40 -4.66 28.64
C PRO A 407 2.17 -3.53 29.65
N LEU A 408 3.23 -3.00 30.28
CA LEU A 408 3.12 -1.96 31.31
C LEU A 408 3.17 -0.54 30.72
N ALA A 409 3.94 -0.35 29.65
CA ALA A 409 4.19 0.97 29.08
C ALA A 409 2.97 1.45 28.28
N SER A 410 2.26 2.43 28.82
CA SER A 410 1.07 2.99 28.18
C SER A 410 1.02 4.51 28.30
N LEU A 411 0.27 5.13 27.39
CA LEU A 411 -0.03 6.56 27.39
C LEU A 411 -1.52 6.75 27.58
N PHE A 412 -1.91 7.76 28.36
CA PHE A 412 -3.28 8.20 28.50
C PHE A 412 -3.50 9.46 27.70
N LEU A 413 -4.43 9.39 26.76
CA LEU A 413 -4.68 10.43 25.76
C LEU A 413 -6.16 10.80 25.72
N HIS A 414 -6.45 12.04 25.34
CA HIS A 414 -7.79 12.43 24.90
C HIS A 414 -7.76 12.69 23.39
N VAL A 415 -8.60 11.94 22.67
CA VAL A 415 -8.63 11.93 21.21
C VAL A 415 -9.93 12.57 20.73
N VAL A 416 -9.83 13.52 19.81
CA VAL A 416 -11.00 14.11 19.14
C VAL A 416 -10.87 13.88 17.64
N VAL A 417 -11.91 13.32 17.05
CA VAL A 417 -12.04 13.11 15.60
C VAL A 417 -13.33 13.78 15.18
N LYS A 418 -13.24 14.68 14.19
CA LYS A 418 -14.37 15.44 13.65
C LYS A 418 -14.24 15.53 12.14
N ASP A 419 -15.35 15.74 11.45
CA ASP A 419 -15.32 16.11 10.04
C ASP A 419 -14.76 17.53 9.91
N TYR A 420 -13.93 17.75 8.89
CA TYR A 420 -13.37 19.07 8.61
C TYR A 420 -14.42 19.98 8.01
N VAL A 421 -14.69 21.09 8.70
CA VAL A 421 -15.52 22.19 8.20
C VAL A 421 -14.60 23.40 7.97
N PRO A 422 -14.52 23.93 6.74
CA PRO A 422 -13.76 25.15 6.49
C PRO A 422 -14.32 26.32 7.31
N ASP A 423 -13.45 27.20 7.79
CA ASP A 423 -13.81 28.28 8.73
C ASP A 423 -14.93 29.21 8.18
N GLY A 424 -15.02 29.39 6.85
CA GLY A 424 -16.08 30.20 6.21
C GLY A 424 -17.46 29.53 6.09
N PHE A 425 -17.57 28.25 6.43
CA PHE A 425 -18.82 27.48 6.32
C PHE A 425 -19.31 26.93 7.68
N SER A 426 -18.77 27.41 8.80
CA SER A 426 -19.18 26.97 10.15
C SER A 426 -20.67 27.14 10.38
N ASP A 427 -21.21 28.31 10.03
CA ASP A 427 -22.61 28.67 10.31
C ASP A 427 -23.57 27.83 9.47
N PHE A 428 -23.19 27.59 8.21
CA PHE A 428 -23.93 26.69 7.32
C PHE A 428 -23.90 25.25 7.83
N ALA A 429 -22.75 24.78 8.33
CA ALA A 429 -22.64 23.45 8.89
C ALA A 429 -23.47 23.29 10.18
N GLU A 430 -23.49 24.29 11.07
CA GLU A 430 -24.34 24.27 12.27
C GLU A 430 -25.83 24.29 11.91
N ALA A 431 -26.21 25.11 10.92
CA ALA A 431 -27.58 25.15 10.42
C ALA A 431 -28.04 23.80 9.82
N LEU A 432 -27.16 23.10 9.09
CA LEU A 432 -27.45 21.77 8.54
C LEU A 432 -27.49 20.69 9.64
N ALA A 433 -26.64 20.79 10.66
CA ALA A 433 -26.62 19.86 11.79
C ALA A 433 -27.86 19.99 12.69
N ASN A 434 -28.40 21.20 12.84
CA ASN A 434 -29.61 21.45 13.63
C ASN A 434 -30.56 22.47 12.96
N PRO A 435 -31.32 22.03 11.94
CA PRO A 435 -32.16 22.93 11.15
C PRO A 435 -33.33 23.52 11.94
N ILE A 436 -33.85 22.77 12.91
CA ILE A 436 -34.98 23.21 13.75
C ILE A 436 -34.56 24.39 14.64
N LYS A 437 -33.39 24.30 15.29
CA LYS A 437 -32.85 25.39 16.11
C LYS A 437 -32.61 26.64 15.25
N TYR A 438 -32.02 26.46 14.08
CA TYR A 438 -31.72 27.57 13.16
C TYR A 438 -32.99 28.30 12.70
N GLN A 439 -34.02 27.56 12.26
CA GLN A 439 -35.30 28.14 11.86
C GLN A 439 -35.99 28.84 13.03
N SER A 440 -35.99 28.23 14.22
CA SER A 440 -36.59 28.83 15.42
C SER A 440 -35.92 30.15 15.82
N GLU A 441 -34.59 30.24 15.72
CA GLU A 441 -33.86 31.48 15.98
C GLU A 441 -34.14 32.57 14.94
N LEU A 442 -34.30 32.20 13.66
CA LEU A 442 -34.70 33.11 12.59
C LEU A 442 -36.11 33.67 12.82
N GLU A 443 -37.10 32.80 13.05
CA GLU A 443 -38.48 33.22 13.34
C GLU A 443 -38.54 34.11 14.58
N LYS A 444 -37.72 33.81 15.60
CA LYS A 444 -37.65 34.64 16.81
C LYS A 444 -37.09 36.03 16.52
N ARG A 445 -36.07 36.14 15.65
CA ARG A 445 -35.51 37.43 15.22
C ARG A 445 -36.51 38.21 14.38
N GLU A 446 -37.23 37.55 13.47
CA GLU A 446 -38.27 38.15 12.65
C GLU A 446 -39.40 38.73 13.52
N LYS A 447 -39.95 37.94 14.45
CA LYS A 447 -40.97 38.40 15.41
C LYS A 447 -40.49 39.54 16.32
N GLN A 448 -39.20 39.59 16.63
CA GLN A 448 -38.62 40.70 17.40
C GLN A 448 -38.47 41.96 16.55
N LEU A 449 -38.18 41.81 15.25
CA LEU A 449 -38.06 42.90 14.30
C LEU A 449 -39.42 43.51 13.97
N GLU A 450 -40.46 42.68 13.77
CA GLU A 450 -41.85 43.13 13.55
C GLU A 450 -42.30 44.11 14.64
N ARG A 451 -42.04 43.80 15.92
CA ARG A 451 -42.37 44.67 17.05
C ARG A 451 -41.67 46.03 17.04
N LEU A 452 -40.54 46.16 16.35
CA LEU A 452 -39.82 47.42 16.21
C LEU A 452 -40.31 48.25 15.02
N THR A 453 -40.96 47.62 14.03
CA THR A 453 -41.43 48.26 12.80
C THR A 453 -42.94 48.53 12.79
N GLU A 454 -43.73 47.84 13.63
CA GLU A 454 -45.19 48.03 13.77
C GLU A 454 -45.60 49.42 14.37
N GLY A 455 -44.65 50.32 14.60
CA GLY A 455 -44.90 51.69 15.09
C GLY A 455 -44.95 52.79 14.02
N ASP A 456 -44.66 52.49 12.74
CA ASP A 456 -44.56 53.51 11.67
C ASP A 456 -45.76 53.53 10.70
N GLU A 457 -46.80 52.73 10.92
CA GLU A 457 -48.08 52.89 10.20
C GLU A 457 -49.01 53.83 10.97
N CYS A 458 -48.91 55.14 10.67
CA CYS A 458 -49.96 56.11 11.00
C CYS A 458 -51.28 55.68 10.33
N PRO A 459 -52.38 55.47 11.07
CA PRO A 459 -53.68 55.30 10.44
C PRO A 459 -54.11 56.64 9.83
N GLU A 460 -54.13 56.72 8.50
CA GLU A 460 -54.81 57.78 7.77
C GLU A 460 -56.31 57.72 8.09
N GLY A 461 -56.77 58.70 8.88
CA GLY A 461 -58.04 59.40 8.72
C GLY A 461 -59.34 58.61 8.89
N GLU A 462 -59.89 58.65 10.10
CA GLU A 462 -61.34 58.82 10.28
C GLU A 462 -61.58 60.12 11.07
N GLU A 463 -61.77 61.23 10.36
CA GLU A 463 -62.54 62.40 10.84
C GLU A 463 -63.50 62.83 9.71
N GLU A 464 -64.80 62.75 10.04
CA GLU A 464 -66.05 63.35 9.50
C GLU A 464 -66.18 63.79 8.03
#